data_AF-I4DKE3-F1
#
_entry.id   AF-I4DKE3-F1
#
_cell.length_a   1.000
_cell.length_b   1.000
_cell.length_c   1.000
_cell.angle_alpha   90.00
_cell.angle_beta   90.00
_cell.angle_gamma   90.00
#
_symmetry.space_group_name_H-M   'P 1'
#
loop_
_entity.id
_entity.type
_entity.pdbx_description
1 polymer ?
#
loop_
_entity_poly.entity_id
_entity_poly.type
_entity_poly.pdbx_seq_one_letter_code
_entity_poly.pdbx_strand_id
1 'polypeptide(L)'
;MNRKYGMDKPTMQAVWYYGLNLTSNYYMFLFYNFFLHYLPALFLDFYSLLTFRRRVMLKLYKRVMKMANILFYFSMQDWRFSDDNVRNMWRSLSPSDRVVFPFSMADMSWDYMTETFLLGLRVYLIKDDVSTLPEARKKWNRLYYMHQLLKLGTLCLVLYLGYLLVRIFF
;
A
#
# COMPACT_ATOMS: atom_id res chain seq x y z
N MET A 1 11.57 -4.44 1.19
CA MET A 1 12.11 -3.14 0.75
C MET A 1 11.07 -2.02 0.72
N ASN A 2 9.93 -2.16 0.03
CA ASN A 2 8.92 -1.08 -0.06
C ASN A 2 8.43 -0.52 1.29
N ARG A 3 8.19 -1.37 2.30
CA ARG A 3 7.82 -0.89 3.65
C ARG A 3 8.95 -0.12 4.34
N LYS A 4 10.22 -0.50 4.12
CA LYS A 4 11.39 0.16 4.73
C LYS A 4 11.53 1.58 4.18
N TYR A 5 11.61 1.72 2.85
CA TYR A 5 11.87 3.00 2.20
C TYR A 5 10.62 3.87 2.04
N GLY A 6 9.44 3.27 1.89
CA GLY A 6 8.19 4.00 1.70
C GLY A 6 7.70 4.70 2.97
N MET A 7 7.96 4.11 4.15
CA MET A 7 7.64 4.71 5.44
C MET A 7 8.56 5.88 5.79
N ASP A 8 9.81 5.83 5.31
CA ASP A 8 10.80 6.88 5.54
C ASP A 8 10.49 8.14 4.73
N LYS A 9 9.88 7.99 3.55
CA LYS A 9 9.57 9.13 2.65
C LYS A 9 8.06 9.33 2.43
N PRO A 10 7.27 9.56 3.51
CA PRO A 10 5.81 9.66 3.41
C PRO A 10 5.39 10.93 2.69
N THR A 11 4.30 10.91 1.92
CA THR A 11 3.80 12.07 1.17
C THR A 11 2.88 12.98 1.99
N MET A 12 2.93 14.28 1.73
CA MET A 12 1.96 15.26 2.24
C MET A 12 0.52 14.95 1.79
N GLN A 13 0.34 14.25 0.66
CA GLN A 13 -0.98 13.87 0.15
C GLN A 13 -1.59 12.65 0.85
N ALA A 14 -0.87 12.01 1.78
CA ALA A 14 -1.39 10.87 2.52
C ALA A 14 -2.66 11.23 3.30
N VAL A 15 -3.74 10.46 3.10
CA VAL A 15 -5.02 10.66 3.79
C VAL A 15 -5.06 9.90 5.12
N TRP A 16 -4.40 8.75 5.18
CA TRP A 16 -4.33 7.89 6.37
C TRP A 16 -2.96 7.24 6.50
N TYR A 17 -2.69 6.62 7.65
CA TYR A 17 -1.49 5.81 7.84
C TYR A 17 -1.53 4.55 6.95
N TYR A 18 -0.36 4.07 6.54
CA TYR A 18 -0.25 2.89 5.69
C TYR A 18 -0.89 1.66 6.36
N GLY A 19 -1.79 1.00 5.63
CA GLY A 19 -2.55 -0.15 6.12
C GLY A 19 -2.89 -1.16 5.01
N LEU A 20 -1.92 -1.51 4.16
CA LEU A 20 -2.13 -2.50 3.10
C LEU A 20 -2.05 -3.92 3.65
N ASN A 21 -3.18 -4.62 3.62
CA ASN A 21 -3.31 -6.03 3.97
C ASN A 21 -3.66 -6.83 2.71
N LEU A 22 -2.71 -7.62 2.22
CA LEU A 22 -2.91 -8.51 1.09
C LEU A 22 -3.33 -9.89 1.61
N THR A 23 -4.28 -10.54 0.94
CA THR A 23 -4.80 -11.85 1.31
C THR A 23 -5.15 -12.65 0.06
N SER A 24 -4.80 -13.94 0.05
CA SER A 24 -5.24 -14.90 -0.96
C SER A 24 -6.63 -15.49 -0.66
N ASN A 25 -7.11 -15.35 0.58
CA ASN A 25 -8.44 -15.82 0.98
C ASN A 25 -9.51 -14.82 0.54
N TYR A 26 -10.45 -15.29 -0.30
CA TYR A 26 -11.55 -14.49 -0.85
C TYR A 26 -12.49 -13.93 0.22
N TYR A 27 -12.85 -14.71 1.23
CA TYR A 27 -13.73 -14.25 2.31
C TYR A 27 -13.04 -13.18 3.17
N MET A 28 -11.75 -13.35 3.44
CA MET A 28 -10.97 -12.32 4.14
C MET A 28 -10.86 -11.04 3.29
N PHE A 29 -10.73 -11.17 1.97
CA PHE A 29 -10.76 -10.02 1.05
C PHE A 29 -12.10 -9.28 1.12
N LEU A 30 -13.23 -10.00 1.07
CA LEU A 30 -14.56 -9.39 1.23
C LEU A 30 -14.72 -8.70 2.58
N PHE A 31 -14.23 -9.33 3.65
CA PHE A 31 -14.23 -8.76 5.00
C PHE A 31 -13.45 -7.43 5.05
N TYR A 32 -12.19 -7.42 4.59
CA TYR A 32 -11.40 -6.18 4.52
C TYR A 32 -12.05 -5.14 3.62
N ASN A 33 -12.60 -5.54 2.48
CA ASN A 33 -13.24 -4.61 1.57
C ASN A 33 -14.45 -3.92 2.21
N PHE A 34 -15.29 -4.68 2.91
CA PHE A 34 -16.45 -4.15 3.58
C PHE A 34 -16.05 -3.21 4.72
N PHE A 35 -15.24 -3.68 5.67
CA PHE A 35 -14.96 -2.94 6.90
C PHE A 35 -13.92 -1.83 6.74
N LEU A 36 -12.91 -2.00 5.88
CA LEU A 36 -11.81 -1.02 5.75
C LEU A 36 -12.00 -0.05 4.58
N HIS A 37 -12.89 -0.34 3.63
CA HIS A 37 -13.08 0.48 2.43
C HIS A 37 -14.52 0.95 2.25
N TYR A 38 -15.47 0.04 2.08
CA TYR A 38 -16.86 0.39 1.78
C TYR A 38 -17.55 1.14 2.93
N LEU A 39 -17.49 0.58 4.14
CA LEU A 39 -18.13 1.17 5.32
C LEU A 39 -17.55 2.56 5.67
N PRO A 40 -16.21 2.77 5.72
CA PRO A 40 -15.64 4.10 5.91
C PRO A 40 -16.03 5.10 4.80
N ALA A 41 -16.06 4.65 3.54
CA ALA A 41 -16.47 5.49 2.42
C ALA A 41 -17.92 5.96 2.54
N LEU A 42 -18.80 5.06 2.98
CA LEU A 42 -20.21 5.36 3.23
C LEU A 42 -20.36 6.40 4.33
N PHE A 43 -19.66 6.24 5.46
CA PHE A 43 -19.68 7.23 6.55
C PHE A 43 -19.16 8.60 6.10
N LEU A 44 -18.08 8.65 5.34
CA LEU A 44 -17.53 9.91 4.83
C LEU A 44 -18.47 10.60 3.85
N ASP A 45 -19.07 9.86 2.91
CA ASP A 45 -20.03 10.43 1.97
C ASP A 45 -21.34 10.85 2.69
N PHE A 46 -21.76 10.14 3.73
CA PHE A 46 -22.89 10.53 4.57
C PHE A 46 -22.59 11.82 5.35
N TYR A 47 -21.41 11.93 5.97
CA TYR A 47 -20.96 13.17 6.61
C TYR A 47 -20.87 14.34 5.62
N SER A 48 -20.36 14.10 4.41
CA SER A 48 -20.36 15.09 3.34
C SER A 48 -21.79 15.53 2.98
N LEU A 49 -22.74 14.61 2.94
CA LEU A 49 -24.15 14.94 2.70
C LEU A 49 -24.71 15.87 3.80
N LEU A 50 -24.46 15.55 5.07
CA LEU A 50 -24.90 16.36 6.22
C LEU A 50 -24.26 17.76 6.24
N THR A 51 -23.06 17.91 5.68
CA THR A 51 -22.33 19.18 5.60
C THR A 51 -22.50 19.88 4.25
N PHE A 52 -23.44 19.44 3.41
CA PHE A 52 -23.69 19.97 2.06
C PHE A 52 -22.46 19.97 1.14
N ARG A 53 -21.53 19.04 1.37
CA ARG A 53 -20.33 18.82 0.56
C ARG A 53 -20.56 17.72 -0.48
N ARG A 54 -19.74 17.72 -1.52
CA ARG A 54 -19.78 16.72 -2.58
C ARG A 54 -19.38 15.33 -2.05
N ARG A 55 -20.21 14.33 -2.36
CA ARG A 55 -19.93 12.89 -2.13
C ARG A 55 -18.98 12.35 -3.20
N VAL A 56 -17.85 11.79 -2.79
CA VAL A 56 -16.75 11.36 -3.68
C VAL A 56 -16.19 9.99 -3.30
N MET A 57 -16.28 9.58 -2.04
CA MET A 57 -15.54 8.41 -1.54
C MET A 57 -16.01 7.10 -2.14
N LEU A 58 -17.33 6.87 -2.28
CA LEU A 58 -17.84 5.66 -2.93
C LEU A 58 -17.43 5.58 -4.40
N LYS A 59 -17.37 6.72 -5.10
CA LYS A 59 -16.92 6.80 -6.50
C LYS A 59 -15.43 6.48 -6.61
N LEU A 60 -14.62 6.96 -5.66
CA LEU A 60 -13.19 6.66 -5.59
C LEU A 60 -12.97 5.16 -5.38
N TYR A 61 -13.62 4.56 -4.38
CA TYR A 61 -13.46 3.14 -4.09
C TYR A 61 -13.99 2.22 -5.20
N LYS A 62 -15.01 2.64 -5.96
CA LYS A 62 -15.41 1.92 -7.18
C LYS A 62 -14.27 1.82 -8.20
N ARG A 63 -13.47 2.88 -8.36
CA ARG A 63 -12.28 2.87 -9.24
C ARG A 63 -11.17 1.99 -8.67
N VAL A 64 -10.91 2.10 -7.37
CA VAL A 64 -9.93 1.25 -6.67
C VAL A 64 -10.26 -0.23 -6.86
N MET A 65 -11.53 -0.62 -6.70
CA MET A 65 -11.98 -2.00 -6.89
C MET A 65 -11.85 -2.48 -8.33
N LYS A 66 -12.12 -1.60 -9.31
CA LYS A 66 -11.86 -1.92 -10.71
C LYS A 66 -10.38 -2.25 -10.94
N MET A 67 -9.47 -1.45 -10.37
CA MET A 67 -8.03 -1.70 -10.48
C MET A 67 -7.62 -2.98 -9.75
N ALA A 68 -8.14 -3.22 -8.54
CA ALA A 68 -7.88 -4.44 -7.78
C ALA A 68 -8.30 -5.70 -8.56
N ASN A 69 -9.46 -5.68 -9.23
CA ASN A 69 -9.92 -6.79 -10.06
C ASN A 69 -9.03 -7.05 -11.28
N ILE A 70 -8.50 -6.01 -11.92
CA ILE A 70 -7.55 -6.17 -13.02
C ILE A 70 -6.24 -6.78 -12.50
N LEU A 71 -5.74 -6.28 -11.37
CA LEU A 71 -4.51 -6.76 -10.74
C LEU A 71 -4.64 -8.17 -10.18
N PHE A 72 -5.85 -8.62 -9.86
CA PHE A 72 -6.11 -9.94 -9.26
C PHE A 72 -5.52 -11.07 -10.11
N TYR A 73 -5.73 -11.04 -11.44
CA TYR A 73 -5.18 -12.04 -12.35
C TYR A 73 -3.65 -12.14 -12.23
N PHE A 74 -2.97 -11.00 -12.27
CA PHE A 74 -1.51 -10.95 -12.22
C PHE A 74 -0.95 -11.26 -10.83
N SER A 75 -1.67 -10.89 -9.77
CA SER A 75 -1.17 -10.95 -8.39
C SER A 75 -1.46 -12.27 -7.68
N MET A 76 -2.43 -13.05 -8.16
CA MET A 76 -2.83 -14.33 -7.56
C MET A 76 -2.30 -15.55 -8.31
N GLN A 77 -1.46 -15.33 -9.33
CA GLN A 77 -0.84 -16.39 -10.11
C GLN A 77 0.65 -16.46 -9.79
N ASP A 78 1.18 -17.69 -9.76
CA ASP A 78 2.60 -17.92 -9.67
C ASP A 78 3.22 -17.88 -11.06
N TRP A 79 4.00 -16.84 -11.31
CA TRP A 79 4.73 -16.68 -12.54
C TRP A 79 6.15 -17.22 -12.37
N ARG A 80 6.50 -18.23 -13.18
CA ARG A 80 7.87 -18.74 -13.25
C ARG A 80 8.56 -18.14 -14.47
N PHE A 81 9.50 -17.24 -14.22
CA PHE A 81 10.37 -16.68 -15.24
C PHE A 81 11.74 -17.35 -15.13
N SER A 82 12.23 -17.94 -16.22
CA SER A 82 13.63 -18.36 -16.35
C SER A 82 14.42 -17.27 -17.06
N ASP A 83 15.59 -16.97 -16.52
CA ASP A 83 16.60 -16.07 -17.08
C ASP A 83 17.89 -16.83 -17.45
N ASP A 84 17.82 -18.15 -17.61
CA ASP A 84 18.99 -19.01 -17.81
C ASP A 84 19.78 -18.62 -19.07
N ASN A 85 19.08 -18.32 -20.17
CA ASN A 85 19.71 -17.87 -21.41
C ASN A 85 20.45 -16.53 -21.22
N VAL A 86 19.86 -15.59 -20.48
CA VAL A 86 20.48 -14.28 -20.21
C VAL A 86 21.73 -14.45 -19.34
N ARG A 87 21.66 -15.32 -18.32
CA ARG A 87 22.81 -15.64 -17.45
C ARG A 87 23.92 -16.36 -18.23
N ASN A 88 23.59 -17.29 -19.10
CA ASN A 88 24.56 -18.01 -19.92
C ASN A 88 25.24 -17.06 -20.92
N MET A 89 24.46 -16.19 -21.57
CA MET A 89 24.99 -15.13 -22.44
C MET A 89 25.93 -14.20 -21.66
N TRP A 90 25.55 -13.74 -20.47
CA TRP A 90 26.42 -12.93 -19.62
C TRP A 90 27.74 -13.63 -19.29
N ARG A 91 27.68 -14.93 -18.96
CA ARG A 91 28.85 -15.76 -18.66
C ARG A 91 29.76 -15.97 -19.87
N SER A 92 29.23 -16.00 -21.08
CA SER A 92 30.04 -16.14 -22.30
C SER A 92 30.74 -14.85 -22.74
N LEU A 93 30.31 -13.68 -22.23
CA LEU A 93 30.97 -12.41 -22.56
C LEU A 93 32.39 -12.35 -22.01
N SER A 94 33.29 -11.76 -22.80
CA SER A 94 34.65 -11.45 -22.36
C SER A 94 34.63 -10.41 -21.22
N PRO A 95 35.69 -10.33 -20.39
CA PRO A 95 35.77 -9.29 -19.36
C PRO A 95 35.63 -7.87 -19.93
N SER A 96 36.20 -7.61 -21.11
CA SER A 96 36.10 -6.32 -21.80
C SER A 96 34.65 -5.99 -22.17
N ASP A 97 33.91 -6.95 -22.73
CA ASP A 97 32.52 -6.74 -23.13
C ASP A 97 31.60 -6.52 -21.93
N ARG A 98 31.85 -7.20 -20.80
CA ARG A 98 31.10 -6.99 -19.56
C ARG A 98 31.27 -5.57 -19.00
N VAL A 99 32.44 -4.96 -19.19
CA VAL A 99 32.68 -3.57 -18.81
C VAL A 99 31.92 -2.61 -19.72
N VAL A 100 31.87 -2.89 -21.03
CA VAL A 100 31.14 -2.05 -22.00
C VAL A 100 29.62 -2.19 -21.83
N PHE A 101 29.12 -3.37 -21.46
CA PHE A 101 27.69 -3.67 -21.35
C PHE A 101 27.29 -4.22 -19.97
N PRO A 102 27.33 -3.43 -18.88
CA PRO A 102 27.05 -3.94 -17.54
C PRO A 102 25.54 -4.09 -17.27
N PHE A 103 24.95 -5.23 -17.65
CA PHE A 103 23.52 -5.53 -17.45
C PHE A 103 23.24 -6.66 -16.45
N SER A 104 24.25 -7.14 -15.74
CA SER A 104 24.11 -8.17 -14.72
C SER A 104 23.20 -7.71 -13.57
N MET A 105 22.12 -8.44 -13.34
CA MET A 105 21.23 -8.20 -12.20
C MET A 105 21.89 -8.50 -10.85
N ALA A 106 23.00 -9.24 -10.83
CA ALA A 106 23.75 -9.52 -9.60
C ALA A 106 24.46 -8.28 -9.05
N ASP A 107 24.80 -7.33 -9.94
CA ASP A 107 25.49 -6.09 -9.57
C ASP A 107 24.50 -4.97 -9.20
N MET A 108 23.19 -5.21 -9.38
CA MET A 108 22.15 -4.22 -9.09
C MET A 108 21.86 -4.14 -7.59
N SER A 109 22.00 -2.94 -7.02
CA SER A 109 21.52 -2.64 -5.67
C SER A 109 20.00 -2.48 -5.65
N TRP A 110 19.30 -3.51 -5.18
CA TRP A 110 17.85 -3.48 -4.97
C TRP A 110 17.40 -2.38 -3.99
N ASP A 111 18.24 -2.06 -3.01
CA ASP A 111 17.98 -0.99 -2.04
C ASP A 111 18.02 0.38 -2.73
N TYR A 112 19.08 0.67 -3.51
CA TYR A 112 19.20 1.91 -4.26
C TYR A 112 18.07 2.07 -5.29
N MET A 113 17.77 1.01 -6.03
CA MET A 113 16.68 1.00 -7.00
C MET A 113 15.33 1.28 -6.33
N THR A 114 15.03 0.60 -5.21
CA THR A 114 13.75 0.81 -4.52
C THR A 114 13.64 2.23 -3.97
N GLU A 115 14.73 2.76 -3.41
CA GLU A 115 14.77 4.11 -2.86
C GLU A 115 14.53 5.19 -3.94
N THR A 116 15.28 5.12 -5.04
CA THR A 116 15.14 6.05 -6.16
C THR A 116 13.78 5.91 -6.84
N PHE A 117 13.26 4.69 -6.99
CA PHE A 117 11.92 4.44 -7.51
C PHE A 117 10.83 5.08 -6.66
N LEU A 118 10.85 4.90 -5.33
CA LEU A 118 9.85 5.47 -4.44
C LEU A 118 9.94 7.00 -4.37
N LEU A 119 11.15 7.57 -4.38
CA LEU A 119 11.34 9.01 -4.49
C LEU A 119 10.80 9.54 -5.82
N GLY A 120 11.05 8.83 -6.92
CA GLY A 120 10.51 9.14 -8.24
C GLY A 120 8.97 9.11 -8.26
N LEU A 121 8.34 8.10 -7.66
CA LEU A 121 6.87 8.06 -7.52
C LEU A 121 6.34 9.28 -6.77
N ARG A 122 6.98 9.66 -5.67
CA ARG A 122 6.60 10.85 -4.90
C ARG A 122 6.65 12.12 -5.76
N VAL A 123 7.79 12.39 -6.38
CA VAL A 123 8.01 13.65 -7.12
C VAL A 123 7.20 13.68 -8.42
N TYR A 124 7.21 12.59 -9.19
CA TYR A 124 6.68 12.62 -10.55
C TYR A 124 5.24 12.11 -10.68
N LEU A 125 4.81 11.13 -9.88
CA LEU A 125 3.44 10.62 -9.95
C LEU A 125 2.53 11.33 -8.95
N ILE A 126 2.94 11.42 -7.69
CA ILE A 126 2.16 12.07 -6.64
C ILE A 126 2.25 13.59 -6.75
N LYS A 127 3.30 14.14 -7.39
CA LYS A 127 3.55 15.59 -7.48
C LYS A 127 3.77 16.21 -6.10
N ASP A 128 4.56 15.55 -5.28
CA ASP A 128 4.93 16.01 -3.95
C ASP A 128 6.46 16.15 -3.87
N ASP A 129 6.91 17.39 -3.71
CA ASP A 129 8.33 17.73 -3.77
C ASP A 129 9.13 17.13 -2.59
N VAL A 130 10.45 17.06 -2.74
CA VAL A 130 11.35 16.55 -1.70
C VAL A 130 11.41 17.52 -0.51
N SER A 131 11.27 18.83 -0.74
CA SER A 131 11.30 19.86 0.31
C SER A 131 10.20 19.70 1.35
N THR A 132 9.07 19.07 1.02
CA THR A 132 7.94 18.85 1.93
C THR A 132 8.12 17.65 2.87
N LEU A 133 9.22 16.90 2.73
CA LEU A 133 9.49 15.70 3.53
C LEU A 133 9.46 15.95 5.06
N PRO A 134 10.04 17.04 5.60
CA PRO A 134 10.00 17.31 7.03
C PRO A 134 8.56 17.45 7.56
N GLU A 135 7.69 18.21 6.88
CA GLU A 135 6.28 18.31 7.28
C GLU A 135 5.54 16.99 7.08
N ALA A 136 5.84 16.28 6.00
CA ALA A 136 5.20 15.01 5.69
C ALA A 136 5.49 13.96 6.77
N ARG A 137 6.72 13.90 7.31
CA ARG A 137 7.07 13.04 8.45
C ARG A 137 6.29 13.44 9.72
N LYS A 138 6.15 14.73 10.01
CA LYS A 138 5.32 15.20 11.15
C LYS A 138 3.85 14.81 10.99
N LYS A 139 3.29 14.95 9.79
CA LYS A 139 1.93 14.49 9.47
C LYS A 139 1.82 12.97 9.60
N TRP A 140 2.79 12.22 9.09
CA TRP A 140 2.83 10.77 9.14
C TRP A 140 2.82 10.22 10.56
N ASN A 141 3.60 10.83 11.46
CA ASN A 141 3.61 10.46 12.88
C ASN A 141 2.25 10.72 13.55
N ARG A 142 1.57 11.83 13.22
CA ARG A 142 0.20 12.08 13.70
C ARG A 142 -0.76 11.00 13.21
N LEU A 143 -0.71 10.68 11.92
CA LEU A 143 -1.52 9.60 11.33
C LEU A 143 -1.21 8.24 11.98
N TYR A 144 0.04 7.97 12.33
CA TYR A 144 0.43 6.76 13.04
C TYR A 144 -0.29 6.64 14.40
N TYR A 145 -0.22 7.67 15.25
CA TYR A 145 -0.89 7.62 16.55
C TYR A 145 -2.41 7.52 16.41
N MET A 146 -3.01 8.25 15.46
CA MET A 146 -4.44 8.12 15.15
C MET A 146 -4.80 6.69 14.72
N HIS A 147 -3.95 6.06 13.93
CA HIS A 147 -4.13 4.68 13.50
C HIS A 147 -4.02 3.69 14.67
N GLN A 148 -3.05 3.86 15.58
CA GLN A 148 -2.93 3.00 16.76
C GLN A 148 -4.13 3.17 17.71
N LEU A 149 -4.59 4.41 17.92
CA LEU A 149 -5.78 4.68 18.73
C LEU A 149 -7.03 4.05 18.11
N LEU A 150 -7.21 4.15 16.79
CA LEU A 150 -8.30 3.49 16.09
C LEU A 150 -8.25 1.97 16.29
N LYS A 151 -7.06 1.34 16.13
CA LYS A 151 -6.89 -0.10 16.35
C LYS A 151 -7.25 -0.50 17.78
N LEU A 152 -6.75 0.24 18.77
CA LEU A 152 -7.07 -0.01 20.17
C LEU A 152 -8.57 0.12 20.43
N GLY A 153 -9.20 1.19 19.95
CA GLY A 153 -10.65 1.39 20.06
C GLY A 153 -11.46 0.26 19.42
N THR A 154 -11.07 -0.18 18.22
CA THR A 154 -11.72 -1.32 17.55
C THR A 154 -11.56 -2.62 18.33
N LEU A 155 -10.38 -2.87 18.93
CA LEU A 155 -10.15 -4.06 19.75
C LEU A 155 -11.05 -4.03 21.00
N CYS A 156 -11.09 -2.90 21.72
CA CYS A 156 -11.96 -2.74 22.88
C CYS A 156 -13.44 -2.95 22.52
N LEU A 157 -13.89 -2.40 21.38
CA LEU A 157 -15.27 -2.60 20.91
C LEU A 157 -15.57 -4.08 20.64
N VAL A 158 -14.69 -4.79 19.95
CA VAL A 158 -14.86 -6.23 19.67
C VAL A 158 -14.94 -7.04 20.96
N LEU A 159 -14.04 -6.77 21.92
CA LEU A 159 -14.06 -7.46 23.22
C LEU A 159 -15.35 -7.16 24.00
N TYR A 160 -15.81 -5.91 23.99
CA TYR A 160 -17.04 -5.51 24.65
C TYR A 160 -18.29 -6.19 24.04
N LEU A 161 -18.38 -6.21 22.71
CA LEU A 161 -19.46 -6.91 22.00
C LEU A 161 -19.42 -8.42 22.28
N GLY A 162 -18.22 -9.02 22.32
CA GLY A 162 -18.04 -10.41 22.72
C GLY A 162 -18.52 -10.70 24.14
N TYR A 163 -18.18 -9.83 25.10
CA TYR A 163 -18.66 -9.92 26.48
C TYR A 163 -20.19 -9.83 26.56
N LEU A 164 -20.81 -8.88 25.84
CA LEU A 164 -22.26 -8.75 25.81
C LEU A 164 -22.95 -10.00 25.25
N LEU A 165 -22.39 -10.60 24.20
CA LEU A 165 -22.91 -11.84 23.64
C LEU A 165 -22.83 -12.98 24.65
N VAL A 166 -21.69 -13.16 25.32
CA VAL A 166 -21.55 -14.20 26.35
C VAL A 166 -22.58 -13.99 27.47
N ARG A 167 -22.76 -12.75 27.96
CA ARG A 167 -23.75 -12.41 28.98
C ARG A 167 -25.21 -12.64 28.55
N ILE A 168 -25.51 -12.59 27.26
CA ILE A 168 -26.87 -12.85 26.75
C ILE A 168 -27.16 -14.36 26.73
N PHE A 169 -26.15 -15.19 26.49
CA PHE A 169 -26.31 -16.64 26.33
C PHE A 169 -25.97 -17.45 27.59
N PHE A 170 -25.24 -16.87 28.55
CA PHE A 170 -24.87 -17.45 29.85
C PHE A 170 -25.24 -16.48 30.98
#